data_AF-C5LWI0-F1
#
_entry.id   AF-C5LWI0-F1
#
_cell.length_a   1.000
_cell.length_b   1.000
_cell.length_c   1.000
_cell.angle_alpha   90.00
_cell.angle_beta   90.00
_cell.angle_gamma   90.00
#
_symmetry.space_group_name_H-M   'P 1'
#
loop_
_entity.id
_entity.type
_entity.pdbx_description
1 polymer ?
#
loop_
_entity_poly.entity_id
_entity_poly.type
_entity_poly.pdbx_seq_one_letter_code
_entity_poly.pdbx_strand_id
1 'polypeptide(L)'
;MQSETEFEVNTEKFDEENDQDATERSQDEMNKEAADQEEGEELHDNSSVHLQEMGKNEQQLRELMELTEQKNHLEEMLKQAQERKALFMKDFKRHVARDSEYMRSGKKIPLKIIQEVEDFEFDKNAELEEARATHITLKNRLVKLEAELRGRDQLAEGLHIIDFEQLKIENQTLSEKIGERQEQVQELKKKIITTIQVLAHMREKMGFLEKRGGSIHSSLTELDKVPGWSP
;
A
#
# COMPACT_ATOMS: atom_id res chain seq x y z
N MET A 1 16.60 74.89 -24.73
CA MET A 1 17.29 73.62 -24.49
C MET A 1 16.81 72.87 -23.25
N GLN A 2 15.92 73.40 -22.39
CA GLN A 2 15.29 72.62 -21.30
C GLN A 2 13.85 72.17 -21.62
N SER A 3 13.16 72.79 -22.57
CA SER A 3 11.75 72.50 -22.89
C SER A 3 11.50 71.41 -23.93
N GLU A 4 12.48 71.05 -24.77
CA GLU A 4 12.34 69.97 -25.77
C GLU A 4 12.59 68.60 -25.13
N THR A 5 13.55 68.49 -24.21
CA THR A 5 13.84 67.28 -23.44
C THR A 5 12.75 66.90 -22.44
N GLU A 6 11.97 67.86 -21.90
CA GLU A 6 10.84 67.53 -21.02
C GLU A 6 9.59 67.06 -21.80
N PHE A 7 9.48 67.39 -23.09
CA PHE A 7 8.35 66.96 -23.92
C PHE A 7 8.57 65.55 -24.49
N GLU A 8 9.78 65.23 -24.96
CA GLU A 8 10.15 63.88 -25.43
C GLU A 8 10.09 62.84 -24.30
N VAL A 9 10.56 63.19 -23.09
CA VAL A 9 10.50 62.29 -21.92
C VAL A 9 9.07 62.07 -21.43
N ASN A 10 8.14 62.99 -21.69
CA ASN A 10 6.73 62.83 -21.31
C ASN A 10 5.94 62.02 -22.35
N THR A 11 6.28 62.11 -23.65
CA THR A 11 5.71 61.27 -24.70
C THR A 11 6.21 59.83 -24.62
N GLU A 12 7.50 59.61 -24.37
CA GLU A 12 8.05 58.25 -24.20
C GLU A 12 7.47 57.56 -22.95
N LYS A 13 7.28 58.29 -21.83
CA LYS A 13 6.61 57.73 -20.66
C LYS A 13 5.14 57.40 -20.89
N PHE A 14 4.42 58.23 -21.66
CA PHE A 14 3.01 58.00 -21.97
C PHE A 14 2.83 56.83 -22.94
N ASP A 15 3.75 56.67 -23.90
CA ASP A 15 3.78 55.54 -24.83
C ASP A 15 4.19 54.23 -24.12
N GLU A 16 5.15 54.27 -23.18
CA GLU A 16 5.52 53.12 -22.34
C GLU A 16 4.40 52.71 -21.35
N GLU A 17 3.66 53.65 -20.77
CA GLU A 17 2.52 53.35 -19.88
C GLU A 17 1.34 52.74 -20.66
N ASN A 18 1.11 53.21 -21.89
CA ASN A 18 0.06 52.71 -22.77
C ASN A 18 0.40 51.33 -23.37
N ASP A 19 1.67 51.07 -23.68
CA ASP A 19 2.15 49.73 -24.08
C ASP A 19 2.13 48.75 -22.90
N GLN A 20 2.40 49.21 -21.67
CA GLN A 20 2.25 48.39 -20.46
C GLN A 20 0.79 48.04 -20.18
N ASP A 21 -0.15 48.99 -20.29
CA ASP A 21 -1.60 48.75 -20.14
C ASP A 21 -2.15 47.83 -21.25
N ALA A 22 -1.67 47.95 -22.50
CA ALA A 22 -2.02 47.03 -23.57
C ALA A 22 -1.49 45.60 -23.35
N THR A 23 -0.29 45.48 -22.77
CA THR A 23 0.33 44.18 -22.44
C THR A 23 -0.37 43.53 -21.24
N GLU A 24 -0.74 44.31 -20.22
CA GLU A 24 -1.46 43.85 -19.03
C GLU A 24 -2.88 43.41 -19.39
N ARG A 25 -3.60 44.17 -20.25
CA ARG A 25 -4.92 43.75 -20.78
C ARG A 25 -4.85 42.48 -21.62
N SER A 26 -3.79 42.30 -22.41
CA SER A 26 -3.60 41.07 -23.20
C SER A 26 -3.30 39.87 -22.31
N GLN A 27 -2.56 40.06 -21.22
CA GLN A 27 -2.30 39.03 -20.21
C GLN A 27 -3.56 38.69 -19.40
N ASP A 28 -4.38 39.68 -19.07
CA ASP A 28 -5.66 39.49 -18.39
C ASP A 28 -6.69 38.78 -19.27
N GLU A 29 -6.74 39.08 -20.57
CA GLU A 29 -7.58 38.34 -21.53
C GLU A 29 -7.11 36.89 -21.68
N MET A 30 -5.80 36.64 -21.80
CA MET A 30 -5.25 35.27 -21.82
C MET A 30 -5.52 34.50 -20.53
N ASN A 31 -5.39 35.15 -19.37
CA ASN A 31 -5.67 34.52 -18.07
C ASN A 31 -7.15 34.22 -17.88
N LYS A 32 -8.03 35.10 -18.38
CA LYS A 32 -9.48 34.90 -18.35
C LYS A 32 -9.91 33.77 -19.30
N GLU A 33 -9.31 33.68 -20.48
CA GLU A 33 -9.58 32.62 -21.44
C GLU A 33 -9.03 31.27 -20.97
N ALA A 34 -7.91 31.27 -20.23
CA ALA A 34 -7.39 30.09 -19.52
C ALA A 34 -8.29 29.67 -18.35
N ALA A 35 -8.82 30.61 -17.57
CA ALA A 35 -9.75 30.34 -16.49
C ALA A 35 -11.11 29.80 -17.01
N ASP A 36 -11.63 30.36 -18.10
CA ASP A 36 -12.86 29.88 -18.75
C ASP A 36 -12.67 28.48 -19.37
N GLN A 37 -11.46 28.16 -19.85
CA GLN A 37 -11.09 26.81 -20.30
C GLN A 37 -10.98 25.83 -19.12
N GLU A 38 -10.36 26.24 -18.01
CA GLU A 38 -10.19 25.43 -16.80
C GLU A 38 -11.55 25.16 -16.12
N GLU A 39 -12.45 26.16 -16.04
CA GLU A 39 -13.83 25.98 -15.59
C GLU A 39 -14.64 25.06 -16.53
N GLY A 40 -14.42 25.15 -17.85
CA GLY A 40 -15.04 24.27 -18.83
C GLY A 40 -14.60 22.81 -18.72
N GLU A 41 -13.31 22.59 -18.44
CA GLU A 41 -12.73 21.27 -18.16
C GLU A 41 -13.26 20.70 -16.85
N GLU A 42 -13.34 21.50 -15.77
CA GLU A 42 -13.88 21.08 -14.48
C GLU A 42 -15.38 20.73 -14.58
N LEU A 43 -16.17 21.48 -15.36
CA LEU A 43 -17.57 21.15 -15.64
C LEU A 43 -17.71 19.85 -16.45
N HIS A 44 -16.82 19.58 -17.40
CA HIS A 44 -16.79 18.34 -18.17
C HIS A 44 -16.44 17.14 -17.29
N ASP A 45 -15.43 17.28 -16.44
CA ASP A 45 -15.01 16.26 -15.48
C ASP A 45 -16.11 15.98 -14.45
N ASN A 46 -16.74 17.02 -13.91
CA ASN A 46 -17.88 16.85 -13.00
C ASN A 46 -19.07 16.15 -13.67
N SER A 47 -19.36 16.47 -14.94
CA SER A 47 -20.39 15.80 -15.73
C SER A 47 -20.05 14.33 -16.01
N SER A 48 -18.78 14.03 -16.30
CA SER A 48 -18.25 12.68 -16.50
C SER A 48 -18.35 11.83 -15.23
N VAL A 49 -17.93 12.38 -14.09
CA VAL A 49 -18.07 11.75 -12.77
C VAL A 49 -19.54 11.49 -12.45
N HIS A 50 -20.42 12.46 -12.71
CA HIS A 50 -21.86 12.30 -12.49
C HIS A 50 -22.47 11.19 -13.37
N LEU A 51 -22.08 11.09 -14.65
CA LEU A 51 -22.49 9.99 -15.53
C LEU A 51 -21.98 8.64 -15.01
N GLN A 52 -20.74 8.58 -14.52
CA GLN A 52 -20.17 7.37 -13.96
C GLN A 52 -20.90 6.93 -12.68
N GLU A 53 -21.27 7.87 -11.81
CA GLU A 53 -22.08 7.62 -10.61
C GLU A 53 -23.48 7.15 -10.96
N MET A 54 -24.14 7.80 -11.93
CA MET A 54 -25.44 7.38 -12.46
C MET A 54 -25.38 5.95 -13.00
N GLY A 55 -24.33 5.60 -13.74
CA GLY A 55 -24.12 4.24 -14.25
C GLY A 55 -23.94 3.20 -13.13
N LYS A 56 -23.19 3.54 -12.08
CA LYS A 56 -23.04 2.68 -10.88
C LYS A 56 -24.37 2.52 -10.14
N ASN A 57 -25.13 3.60 -9.98
CA ASN A 57 -26.43 3.58 -9.31
C ASN A 57 -27.45 2.74 -10.09
N GLU A 58 -27.44 2.82 -11.42
CA GLU A 58 -28.30 2.01 -12.28
C GLU A 58 -27.94 0.51 -12.21
N GLN A 59 -26.64 0.19 -12.18
CA GLN A 59 -26.18 -1.19 -11.97
C GLN A 59 -26.61 -1.74 -10.61
N GLN A 60 -26.41 -0.98 -9.53
CA GLN A 60 -26.86 -1.35 -8.19
C GLN A 60 -28.37 -1.54 -8.13
N LEU A 61 -29.15 -0.70 -8.82
CA LEU A 61 -30.59 -0.83 -8.88
C LEU A 61 -31.01 -2.12 -9.61
N ARG A 62 -30.34 -2.46 -10.72
CA ARG A 62 -30.58 -3.71 -11.46
C ARG A 62 -30.28 -4.94 -10.60
N GLU A 63 -29.12 -4.96 -9.93
CA GLU A 63 -28.76 -6.05 -9.01
C GLU A 63 -29.78 -6.20 -7.88
N LEU A 64 -30.25 -5.08 -7.32
CA LEU A 64 -31.25 -5.08 -6.26
C LEU A 64 -32.59 -5.61 -6.76
N MET A 65 -33.01 -5.24 -7.97
CA MET A 65 -34.21 -5.78 -8.62
C MET A 65 -34.11 -7.30 -8.82
N GLU A 66 -33.00 -7.80 -9.38
CA GLU A 66 -32.77 -9.24 -9.55
C GLU A 66 -32.79 -9.99 -8.20
N LEU A 67 -32.16 -9.44 -7.16
CA LEU A 67 -32.20 -9.98 -5.81
C LEU A 67 -33.63 -10.05 -5.25
N THR A 68 -34.45 -9.02 -5.50
CA THR A 68 -35.85 -9.00 -5.06
C THR A 68 -36.69 -10.03 -5.79
N GLU A 69 -36.51 -10.18 -7.11
CA GLU A 69 -37.21 -11.20 -7.89
C GLU A 69 -36.84 -12.62 -7.42
N GLN A 70 -35.56 -12.87 -7.19
CA GLN A 70 -35.10 -14.15 -6.65
C GLN A 70 -35.69 -14.43 -5.26
N LYS A 71 -35.75 -13.43 -4.38
CA LYS A 71 -36.40 -13.57 -3.07
C LYS A 71 -37.88 -13.93 -3.20
N ASN A 72 -38.62 -13.19 -4.03
CA ASN A 72 -40.04 -13.43 -4.24
C ASN A 72 -40.29 -14.84 -4.77
N HIS A 73 -39.44 -15.30 -5.72
CA HIS A 73 -39.54 -16.65 -6.25
C HIS A 73 -39.28 -17.73 -5.18
N LEU A 74 -38.27 -17.54 -4.33
CA LEU A 74 -37.98 -18.45 -3.22
C LEU A 74 -39.12 -18.49 -2.19
N GLU A 75 -39.71 -17.35 -1.88
CA GLU A 75 -40.88 -17.26 -0.98
C GLU A 75 -42.09 -17.99 -1.55
N GLU A 76 -42.35 -17.86 -2.85
CA GLU A 76 -43.42 -18.59 -3.52
C GLU A 76 -43.18 -20.11 -3.49
N MET A 77 -41.96 -20.54 -3.81
CA MET A 77 -41.58 -21.96 -3.73
C MET A 77 -41.73 -22.52 -2.31
N LEU A 78 -41.35 -21.75 -1.28
CA LEU A 78 -41.53 -22.14 0.12
C LEU A 78 -43.02 -22.30 0.47
N LYS A 79 -43.86 -21.37 0.04
CA LYS A 79 -45.30 -21.44 0.26
C LYS A 79 -45.90 -22.69 -0.40
N GLN A 80 -45.56 -22.96 -1.66
CA GLN A 80 -46.02 -24.16 -2.35
C GLN A 80 -45.55 -25.44 -1.65
N ALA A 81 -44.32 -25.48 -1.13
CA ALA A 81 -43.80 -26.61 -0.37
C ALA A 81 -44.56 -26.82 0.95
N GLN A 82 -44.88 -25.74 1.68
CA GLN A 82 -45.67 -25.78 2.90
C GLN A 82 -47.09 -26.28 2.64
N GLU A 83 -47.74 -25.78 1.59
CA GLU A 83 -49.08 -26.24 1.18
C GLU A 83 -49.08 -27.74 0.85
N ARG A 84 -48.11 -28.22 0.06
CA ARG A 84 -47.96 -29.65 -0.25
C ARG A 84 -47.71 -30.49 1.01
N LYS A 85 -46.87 -30.01 1.94
CA LYS A 85 -46.59 -30.69 3.21
C LYS A 85 -47.86 -30.80 4.07
N ALA A 86 -48.67 -29.73 4.12
CA ALA A 86 -49.93 -29.70 4.84
C ALA A 86 -50.97 -30.66 4.23
N LEU A 87 -51.11 -30.68 2.90
CA LEU A 87 -51.99 -31.63 2.19
C LEU A 87 -51.56 -33.07 2.43
N PHE A 88 -50.26 -33.38 2.35
CA PHE A 88 -49.73 -34.70 2.63
C PHE A 88 -50.03 -35.16 4.07
N MET A 89 -49.88 -34.28 5.05
CA MET A 89 -50.22 -34.58 6.44
C MET A 89 -51.72 -34.85 6.62
N LYS A 90 -52.57 -33.92 6.15
CA LYS A 90 -54.00 -33.96 6.40
C LYS A 90 -54.72 -35.07 5.63
N ASP A 91 -54.40 -35.23 4.34
CA ASP A 91 -55.19 -36.05 3.43
C ASP A 91 -54.58 -37.43 3.23
N PHE A 92 -53.25 -37.56 3.24
CA PHE A 92 -52.60 -38.84 3.03
C PHE A 92 -52.29 -39.56 4.34
N LYS A 93 -51.45 -38.99 5.21
CA LYS A 93 -51.02 -39.65 6.45
C LYS A 93 -52.18 -39.98 7.38
N ARG A 94 -53.08 -39.01 7.61
CA ARG A 94 -54.23 -39.20 8.49
C ARG A 94 -55.24 -40.20 7.94
N HIS A 95 -55.43 -40.24 6.62
CA HIS A 95 -56.32 -41.20 5.98
C HIS A 95 -55.77 -42.63 6.11
N VAL A 96 -54.49 -42.82 5.75
CA VAL A 96 -53.79 -44.12 5.91
C VAL A 96 -53.82 -44.58 7.37
N ALA A 97 -53.59 -43.68 8.33
CA ALA A 97 -53.62 -44.01 9.75
C ALA A 97 -55.03 -44.46 10.24
N ARG A 98 -56.11 -43.87 9.71
CA ARG A 98 -57.49 -44.27 10.04
C ARG A 98 -57.89 -45.62 9.47
N ASP A 99 -57.35 -45.98 8.31
CA ASP A 99 -57.61 -47.27 7.68
C ASP A 99 -56.68 -48.37 8.16
N SER A 100 -55.66 -48.01 8.94
CA SER A 100 -54.74 -48.95 9.57
C SER A 100 -55.37 -49.67 10.77
N GLU A 101 -54.91 -50.90 11.00
CA GLU A 101 -55.42 -51.81 12.03
C GLU A 101 -54.30 -52.53 12.79
N TYR A 102 -54.57 -52.91 14.04
CA TYR A 102 -53.61 -53.61 14.87
C TYR A 102 -53.39 -55.05 14.38
N MET A 103 -52.15 -55.39 14.05
CA MET A 103 -51.77 -56.71 13.53
C MET A 103 -52.29 -57.90 14.37
N ARG A 104 -52.37 -57.75 15.70
CA ARG A 104 -52.75 -58.84 16.61
C ARG A 104 -54.25 -58.93 16.91
N SER A 105 -55.01 -57.87 16.68
CA SER A 105 -56.44 -57.83 17.04
C SER A 105 -57.38 -57.44 15.89
N GLY A 106 -56.87 -57.02 14.73
CA GLY A 106 -57.66 -56.52 13.60
C GLY A 106 -58.54 -55.31 13.93
N LYS A 107 -58.29 -54.62 15.05
CA LYS A 107 -59.06 -53.45 15.44
C LYS A 107 -58.39 -52.21 14.85
N LYS A 108 -59.20 -51.25 14.39
CA LYS A 108 -58.69 -49.96 13.92
C LYS A 108 -57.96 -49.21 15.02
N ILE A 109 -56.96 -48.42 14.63
CA ILE A 109 -56.23 -47.56 15.57
C ILE A 109 -57.19 -46.47 16.09
N PRO A 110 -57.30 -46.26 17.42
CA PRO A 110 -58.09 -45.19 17.99
C PRO A 110 -57.62 -43.81 17.51
N LEU A 111 -58.58 -42.94 17.20
CA LEU A 111 -58.30 -41.56 16.76
C LEU A 111 -57.42 -40.78 17.73
N LYS A 112 -57.54 -41.04 19.03
CA LYS A 112 -56.72 -40.41 20.07
C LYS A 112 -55.22 -40.71 19.90
N ILE A 113 -54.88 -41.96 19.60
CA ILE A 113 -53.48 -42.38 19.41
C ILE A 113 -52.93 -41.81 18.12
N ILE A 114 -53.73 -41.75 17.06
CA ILE A 114 -53.34 -41.11 15.79
C ILE A 114 -52.99 -39.64 16.05
N GLN A 115 -53.84 -38.93 16.80
CA GLN A 115 -53.61 -37.52 17.12
C GLN A 115 -52.36 -37.32 18.00
N GLU A 116 -52.15 -38.18 19.01
CA GLU A 116 -50.94 -38.14 19.84
C GLU A 116 -49.65 -38.33 19.01
N VAL A 117 -49.68 -39.20 17.98
CA VAL A 117 -48.55 -39.41 17.06
C VAL A 117 -48.39 -38.22 16.10
N GLU A 118 -49.48 -37.65 15.59
CA GLU A 118 -49.46 -36.45 14.74
C GLU A 118 -48.82 -35.26 15.49
N ASP A 119 -49.23 -35.03 16.74
CA ASP A 119 -48.69 -33.97 17.60
C ASP A 119 -47.19 -34.22 17.90
N PHE A 120 -46.82 -35.47 18.21
CA PHE A 120 -45.42 -35.83 18.44
C PHE A 120 -44.53 -35.64 17.19
N GLU A 121 -45.01 -36.05 16.01
CA GLU A 121 -44.29 -35.83 14.75
C GLU A 121 -44.17 -34.35 14.42
N PHE A 122 -45.20 -33.55 14.74
CA PHE A 122 -45.17 -32.10 14.55
C PHE A 122 -44.08 -31.46 15.41
N ASP A 123 -44.06 -31.75 16.71
CA ASP A 123 -43.06 -31.23 17.65
C ASP A 123 -41.64 -31.64 17.24
N LYS A 124 -41.45 -32.91 16.85
CA LYS A 124 -40.14 -33.39 16.41
C LYS A 124 -39.68 -32.78 15.08
N ASN A 125 -40.60 -32.51 14.16
CA ASN A 125 -40.25 -31.81 12.94
C ASN A 125 -39.87 -30.35 13.21
N ALA A 126 -40.54 -29.67 14.14
CA ALA A 126 -40.20 -28.31 14.54
C ALA A 126 -38.79 -28.25 15.16
N GLU A 127 -38.46 -29.17 16.08
CA GLU A 127 -37.12 -29.29 16.68
C GLU A 127 -36.04 -29.56 15.60
N LEU A 128 -36.34 -30.43 14.63
CA LEU A 128 -35.43 -30.72 13.52
C LEU A 128 -35.22 -29.51 12.60
N GLU A 129 -36.27 -28.74 12.31
CA GLU A 129 -36.18 -27.52 11.50
C GLU A 129 -35.32 -26.46 12.20
N GLU A 130 -35.47 -26.28 13.51
CA GLU A 130 -34.62 -25.39 14.32
C GLU A 130 -33.15 -25.85 14.34
N ALA A 131 -32.91 -27.15 14.57
CA ALA A 131 -31.57 -27.72 14.54
C ALA A 131 -30.90 -27.56 13.17
N ARG A 132 -31.66 -27.68 12.07
CA ARG A 132 -31.14 -27.45 10.72
C ARG A 132 -30.81 -25.99 10.47
N ALA A 133 -31.67 -25.07 10.90
CA ALA A 133 -31.44 -23.63 10.76
C ALA A 133 -30.16 -23.21 11.50
N THR A 134 -30.00 -23.66 12.75
CA THR A 134 -28.78 -23.39 13.55
C THR A 134 -27.54 -24.01 12.91
N HIS A 135 -27.62 -25.25 12.42
CA HIS A 135 -26.51 -25.89 11.70
C HIS A 135 -26.08 -25.12 10.46
N ILE A 136 -27.03 -24.65 9.63
CA ILE A 136 -26.73 -23.84 8.43
C ILE A 136 -26.03 -22.53 8.84
N THR A 137 -26.54 -21.84 9.86
CA THR A 137 -25.94 -20.59 10.36
C THR A 137 -24.52 -20.82 10.88
N LEU A 138 -24.30 -21.88 11.67
CA LEU A 138 -22.97 -22.23 12.19
C LEU A 138 -22.00 -22.61 11.07
N LYS A 139 -22.45 -23.40 10.08
CA LYS A 139 -21.63 -23.76 8.92
C LYS A 139 -21.22 -22.52 8.12
N ASN A 140 -22.16 -21.60 7.86
CA ASN A 140 -21.86 -20.35 7.16
C ASN A 140 -20.88 -19.48 7.95
N ARG A 141 -21.02 -19.42 9.28
CA ARG A 141 -20.08 -18.71 10.15
C ARG A 141 -18.69 -19.34 10.11
N LEU A 142 -18.61 -20.66 10.13
CA LEU A 142 -17.35 -21.40 10.03
C LEU A 142 -16.64 -21.06 8.71
N VAL A 143 -17.35 -21.13 7.58
CA VAL A 143 -16.77 -20.79 6.27
C VAL A 143 -16.24 -19.35 6.23
N LYS A 144 -16.97 -18.39 6.81
CA LYS A 144 -16.52 -17.00 6.93
C LYS A 144 -15.25 -16.87 7.76
N LEU A 145 -15.22 -17.51 8.93
CA LEU A 145 -14.05 -17.49 9.82
C LEU A 145 -12.83 -18.15 9.18
N GLU A 146 -13.01 -19.25 8.45
CA GLU A 146 -11.93 -19.90 7.70
C GLU A 146 -11.40 -19.01 6.57
N ALA A 147 -12.27 -18.29 5.85
CA ALA A 147 -11.86 -17.34 4.82
C ALA A 147 -11.08 -16.16 5.42
N GLU A 148 -11.56 -15.60 6.54
CA GLU A 148 -10.86 -14.55 7.27
C GLU A 148 -9.48 -15.01 7.76
N LEU A 149 -9.40 -16.23 8.31
CA LEU A 149 -8.15 -16.81 8.80
C LEU A 149 -7.15 -17.01 7.66
N ARG A 150 -7.58 -17.58 6.53
CA ARG A 150 -6.74 -17.69 5.32
C ARG A 150 -6.25 -16.34 4.80
N GLY A 151 -7.10 -15.32 4.84
CA GLY A 151 -6.71 -13.97 4.44
C GLY A 151 -5.64 -13.38 5.35
N ARG A 152 -5.73 -13.64 6.67
CA ARG A 152 -4.69 -13.22 7.62
C ARG A 152 -3.39 -13.99 7.45
N ASP A 153 -3.45 -15.30 7.23
CA ASP A 153 -2.25 -16.13 7.03
C ASP A 153 -1.47 -15.69 5.78
N GLN A 154 -2.16 -15.43 4.67
CA GLN A 154 -1.53 -14.92 3.44
C GLN A 154 -0.89 -13.54 3.62
N LEU A 155 -1.57 -12.63 4.34
CA LEU A 155 -1.04 -11.29 4.61
C LEU A 155 0.16 -11.34 5.57
N ALA A 156 0.11 -12.20 6.59
CA ALA A 156 1.20 -12.39 7.55
C ALA A 156 2.44 -12.99 6.87
N GLU A 157 2.27 -14.01 6.02
CA GLU A 157 3.38 -14.61 5.28
C GLU A 157 4.05 -13.61 4.33
N GLY A 158 3.27 -12.83 3.58
CA GLY A 158 3.80 -11.80 2.68
C GLY A 158 4.51 -10.66 3.42
N LEU A 159 3.95 -10.17 4.53
CA LEU A 159 4.55 -9.11 5.33
C LEU A 159 5.88 -9.54 5.96
N HIS A 160 5.93 -10.74 6.54
CA HIS A 160 7.15 -11.27 7.17
C HIS A 160 8.28 -11.50 6.16
N ILE A 161 7.96 -11.88 4.91
CA ILE A 161 8.96 -12.05 3.86
C ILE A 161 9.57 -10.70 3.47
N ILE A 162 8.75 -9.67 3.28
CA ILE A 162 9.22 -8.32 2.91
C ILE A 162 10.12 -7.75 4.02
N ASP A 163 9.70 -7.85 5.27
CA ASP A 163 10.51 -7.37 6.41
C ASP A 163 11.85 -8.11 6.50
N PHE A 164 11.85 -9.42 6.26
CA PHE A 164 13.06 -10.23 6.25
C PHE A 164 14.00 -9.89 5.10
N GLU A 165 13.46 -9.68 3.90
CA GLU A 165 14.24 -9.25 2.73
C GLU A 165 14.82 -7.84 2.93
N GLN A 166 14.07 -6.92 3.54
CA GLN A 166 14.55 -5.59 3.88
C GLN A 166 15.73 -5.67 4.87
N LEU A 167 15.60 -6.46 5.94
CA LEU A 167 16.71 -6.68 6.89
C LEU A 167 17.94 -7.28 6.20
N LYS A 168 17.75 -8.16 5.21
CA LYS A 168 18.83 -8.74 4.42
C LYS A 168 19.55 -7.70 3.57
N ILE A 169 18.79 -6.82 2.90
CA ILE A 169 19.35 -5.71 2.10
C ILE A 169 20.15 -4.78 3.02
N GLU A 170 19.58 -4.37 4.15
CA GLU A 170 20.25 -3.49 5.11
C GLU A 170 21.56 -4.10 5.64
N ASN A 171 21.54 -5.40 5.99
CA ASN A 171 22.72 -6.10 6.45
C ASN A 171 23.82 -6.16 5.37
N GLN A 172 23.42 -6.40 4.12
CA GLN A 172 24.33 -6.40 2.98
C GLN A 172 24.96 -5.01 2.78
N THR A 173 24.16 -3.95 2.75
CA THR A 173 24.65 -2.57 2.61
C THR A 173 25.58 -2.16 3.76
N LEU A 174 25.27 -2.54 5.00
CA LEU A 174 26.16 -2.30 6.14
C LEU A 174 27.47 -3.06 6.01
N SER A 175 27.42 -4.32 5.55
CA SER A 175 28.60 -5.15 5.32
C SER A 175 29.51 -4.57 4.23
N GLU A 176 28.93 -4.09 3.13
CA GLU A 176 29.65 -3.39 2.06
C GLU A 176 30.35 -2.13 2.60
N LYS A 177 29.63 -1.32 3.37
CA LYS A 177 30.17 -0.09 3.97
C LYS A 177 31.32 -0.38 4.95
N ILE A 178 31.24 -1.46 5.72
CA ILE A 178 32.34 -1.93 6.56
C ILE A 178 33.54 -2.34 5.69
N GLY A 179 33.29 -3.04 4.58
CA GLY A 179 34.31 -3.41 3.60
C GLY A 179 35.07 -2.21 3.03
N GLU A 180 34.36 -1.20 2.55
CA GLU A 180 34.96 0.04 2.02
C GLU A 180 35.81 0.76 3.08
N ARG A 181 35.30 0.87 4.31
CA ARG A 181 36.05 1.48 5.42
C ARG A 181 37.30 0.70 5.76
N GLN A 182 37.23 -0.63 5.73
CA GLN A 182 38.39 -1.48 5.97
C GLN A 182 39.45 -1.28 4.89
N GLU A 183 39.05 -1.16 3.62
CA GLU A 183 39.96 -0.87 2.52
C GLU A 183 40.62 0.51 2.68
N GLN A 184 39.85 1.55 3.02
CA GLN A 184 40.39 2.89 3.32
C GLN A 184 41.43 2.85 4.45
N VAL A 185 41.16 2.08 5.52
CA VAL A 185 42.12 1.90 6.63
C VAL A 185 43.39 1.21 6.15
N GLN A 186 43.28 0.19 5.31
CA GLN A 186 44.45 -0.49 4.74
C GLN A 186 45.28 0.45 3.85
N GLU A 187 44.62 1.29 3.05
CA GLU A 187 45.29 2.26 2.20
C GLU A 187 46.04 3.32 3.02
N LEU A 188 45.43 3.83 4.09
CA LEU A 188 46.11 4.76 5.00
C LEU A 188 47.31 4.11 5.71
N LYS A 189 47.21 2.85 6.12
CA LYS A 189 48.33 2.10 6.70
C LYS A 189 49.50 2.00 5.72
N LYS A 190 49.23 1.69 4.44
CA LYS A 190 50.28 1.68 3.40
C LYS A 190 50.96 3.03 3.26
N LYS A 191 50.18 4.13 3.20
CA LYS A 191 50.72 5.49 3.13
C LYS A 191 51.62 5.82 4.32
N ILE A 192 51.21 5.48 5.54
CA ILE A 192 52.01 5.67 6.75
C ILE A 192 53.34 4.92 6.66
N ILE A 193 53.34 3.66 6.22
CA ILE A 193 54.57 2.87 6.06
C ILE A 193 55.51 3.55 5.07
N THR A 194 55.00 3.97 3.90
CA THR A 194 55.80 4.69 2.91
C THR A 194 56.36 5.99 3.47
N THR A 195 55.57 6.78 4.21
CA THR A 195 56.04 8.00 4.86
C THR A 195 57.15 7.72 5.89
N ILE A 196 57.01 6.67 6.70
CA ILE A 196 58.04 6.25 7.66
C ILE A 196 59.34 5.89 6.93
N GLN A 197 59.26 5.18 5.80
CA GLN A 197 60.43 4.85 4.98
C GLN A 197 61.12 6.11 4.43
N VAL A 198 60.34 7.06 3.88
CA VAL A 198 60.89 8.34 3.38
C VAL A 198 61.56 9.13 4.51
N LEU A 199 60.93 9.21 5.69
CA LEU A 199 61.51 9.88 6.86
C LEU A 199 62.80 9.20 7.33
N ALA A 200 62.87 7.87 7.28
CA ALA A 200 64.08 7.12 7.59
C ALA A 200 65.22 7.48 6.63
N HIS A 201 64.98 7.46 5.31
CA HIS A 201 65.97 7.86 4.31
C HIS A 201 66.42 9.32 4.46
N MET A 202 65.50 10.23 4.77
CA MET A 202 65.83 11.63 5.02
C MET A 202 66.72 11.78 6.27
N ARG A 203 66.42 11.05 7.34
CA ARG A 203 67.23 11.02 8.57
C ARG A 203 68.64 10.50 8.28
N GLU A 204 68.77 9.42 7.52
CA GLU A 204 70.08 8.86 7.11
C GLU A 204 70.89 9.86 6.29
N LYS A 205 70.26 10.51 5.31
CA LYS A 205 70.90 11.52 4.46
C LYS A 205 71.34 12.75 5.26
N MET A 206 70.50 13.22 6.19
CA MET A 206 70.84 14.31 7.10
C MET A 206 72.05 13.95 7.95
N GLY A 207 72.04 12.77 8.59
CA GLY A 207 73.18 12.30 9.39
C GLY A 207 74.47 12.14 8.57
N PHE A 208 74.38 11.77 7.28
CA PHE A 208 75.53 11.78 6.38
C PHE A 208 76.05 13.19 6.09
N LEU A 209 75.15 14.14 5.82
CA LEU A 209 75.52 15.53 5.54
C LEU A 209 76.11 16.22 6.77
N GLU A 210 75.57 15.98 7.96
CA GLU A 210 76.10 16.49 9.24
C GLU A 210 77.53 15.97 9.48
N LYS A 211 77.77 14.67 9.28
CA LYS A 211 79.11 14.08 9.35
C LYS A 211 80.07 14.74 8.36
N ARG A 212 79.64 14.91 7.10
CA ARG A 212 80.46 15.56 6.05
C ARG A 212 80.74 17.03 6.36
N GLY A 213 79.74 17.76 6.86
CA GLY A 213 79.88 19.15 7.30
C GLY A 213 80.85 19.28 8.46
N GLY A 214 80.78 18.37 9.44
CA GLY A 214 81.74 18.28 10.54
C GLY A 214 83.16 17.99 10.07
N SER A 215 83.35 17.09 9.10
CA SER A 215 84.65 16.85 8.47
C SER A 215 85.19 18.08 7.75
N ILE A 216 84.38 18.75 6.92
CA ILE A 216 84.79 19.98 6.22
C ILE A 216 85.15 21.08 7.20
N HIS A 217 84.34 21.27 8.25
CA HIS A 217 84.62 22.25 9.30
C HIS A 217 85.96 21.94 9.99
N SER A 218 86.22 20.68 10.32
CA SER A 218 87.49 20.24 10.90
C SER A 218 88.67 20.56 9.96
N SER A 219 88.57 20.20 8.68
CA SER A 219 89.60 20.53 7.68
C SER A 219 89.81 22.04 7.51
N LEU A 220 88.74 22.84 7.57
CA LEU A 220 88.85 24.31 7.51
C LEU A 220 89.58 24.85 8.74
N THR A 221 89.26 24.36 9.94
CA THR A 221 89.96 24.75 11.17
C THR A 221 91.42 24.29 11.22
N GLU A 222 91.78 23.25 10.48
CA GLU A 222 93.18 22.83 10.31
C GLU A 222 93.93 23.75 9.33
N LEU A 223 93.29 24.13 8.22
CA LEU A 223 93.87 25.06 7.24
C LEU A 223 94.03 26.47 7.81
N ASP A 224 93.10 26.94 8.64
CA ASP A 224 93.16 28.25 9.30
C ASP A 224 94.29 28.35 10.34
N LYS A 225 94.82 27.19 10.79
CA LYS A 225 96.00 27.11 11.65
C LYS A 225 97.33 27.14 10.88
N VAL A 226 97.30 27.16 9.54
CA VAL A 226 98.50 27.27 8.71
C VAL A 226 98.87 28.75 8.58
N PRO A 227 100.00 29.21 9.14
CA PRO A 227 100.38 30.60 9.05
C PRO A 227 100.96 30.90 7.66
N GLY A 228 100.26 31.76 6.92
CA GLY A 228 100.85 32.49 5.79
C GLY A 228 100.15 32.29 4.46
N TRP A 229 99.03 32.98 4.26
CA TRP A 229 98.82 33.74 3.03
C TRP A 229 97.75 34.82 3.23
N SER A 230 98.20 36.08 3.31
CA SER A 230 97.37 37.27 3.13
C SER A 230 97.75 37.86 1.77
N PRO A 231 96.79 38.13 0.89
CA PRO A 231 96.78 39.35 0.11
C PRO A 231 96.48 40.56 1.00
#